data_AF-A0A524KR42-F1
#
_entry.id   AF-A0A524KR42-F1
#
_cell.length_a   1.000
_cell.length_b   1.000
_cell.length_c   1.000
_cell.angle_alpha   90.00
_cell.angle_beta   90.00
_cell.angle_gamma   90.00
#
_symmetry.space_group_name_H-M   'P 1'
#
loop_
_entity.id
_entity.type
_entity.pdbx_description
1 polymer ?
#
loop_
_entity_poly.entity_id
_entity_poly.type
_entity_poly.pdbx_seq_one_letter_code
_entity_poly.pdbx_strand_id
1 'polypeptide(L)'
;MTEKEFANTLSFLEEAWEEGAKEAVALAVNLCSTHNQPPPYWVALAVACLVSPRYQHDMVHIRRWHLVRILRAEGIPWTDVYDEASKRLANEGATCAPSSVRKSYESVQKQLGSSKENGPS
;
A
#
# COMPACT_ATOMS: atom_id res chain seq x y z
N MET A 1 -5.03 30.79 -7.64
CA MET A 1 -3.92 29.94 -7.18
C MET A 1 -2.85 29.95 -8.25
N THR A 2 -1.60 30.18 -7.86
CA THR A 2 -0.44 30.06 -8.75
C THR A 2 -0.04 28.60 -8.92
N GLU A 3 0.74 28.27 -9.94
CA GLU A 3 1.27 26.92 -10.15
C GLU A 3 2.11 26.44 -8.95
N LYS A 4 2.87 27.33 -8.33
CA LYS A 4 3.66 27.04 -7.12
C LYS A 4 2.78 26.73 -5.92
N GLU A 5 1.70 27.49 -5.72
CA GLU A 5 0.74 27.23 -4.64
C GLU A 5 0.00 25.90 -4.84
N PHE A 6 -0.35 25.57 -6.08
CA PHE A 6 -0.96 24.30 -6.44
C PHE A 6 -0.03 23.13 -6.12
N ALA A 7 1.22 23.19 -6.57
CA ALA A 7 2.22 22.16 -6.30
C ALA A 7 2.48 21.97 -4.80
N ASN A 8 2.66 23.06 -4.05
CA ASN A 8 2.86 23.00 -2.60
C ASN A 8 1.67 22.38 -1.86
N THR A 9 0.45 22.70 -2.30
CA THR A 9 -0.77 22.15 -1.69
C THR A 9 -0.90 20.66 -2.01
N LEU A 10 -0.59 20.24 -3.24
CA LEU A 10 -0.55 18.82 -3.60
C LEU A 10 0.48 18.03 -2.78
N SER A 11 1.70 18.57 -2.59
CA SER A 11 2.72 17.92 -1.77
C SER A 11 2.28 17.76 -0.31
N PHE A 12 1.65 18.79 0.28
CA PHE A 12 1.11 18.68 1.64
C PHE A 12 0.01 17.61 1.75
N LEU A 13 -0.85 17.50 0.73
CA LEU A 13 -1.90 16.47 0.69
C LEU A 13 -1.32 15.06 0.48
N GLU A 14 -0.21 14.93 -0.24
CA GLU A 14 0.51 13.66 -0.41
C GLU A 14 1.10 13.19 0.93
N GLU A 15 1.80 14.06 1.66
CA GLU A 15 2.34 13.76 3.00
C GLU A 15 1.21 13.35 3.97
N ALA A 16 0.11 14.10 4.01
CA ALA A 16 -1.03 13.77 4.85
C ALA A 16 -1.64 12.39 4.51
N TRP A 17 -1.69 12.04 3.22
CA TRP A 17 -2.13 10.71 2.78
C TRP A 17 -1.17 9.61 3.25
N GLU A 18 0.15 9.82 3.14
CA GLU A 18 1.17 8.89 3.63
C GLU A 18 1.09 8.67 5.14
N GLU A 19 0.72 9.70 5.89
CA GLU A 19 0.41 9.63 7.34
C GLU A 19 -0.95 8.97 7.65
N GLY A 20 -1.76 8.67 6.62
CA GLY A 20 -3.00 7.90 6.72
C GLY A 20 -4.29 8.72 6.67
N ALA A 21 -4.22 10.04 6.40
CA ALA A 21 -5.40 10.88 6.27
C ALA A 21 -6.09 10.64 4.91
N LYS A 22 -7.15 9.82 4.90
CA LYS A 22 -7.85 9.43 3.67
C LYS A 22 -8.56 10.59 2.99
N GLU A 23 -8.96 11.59 3.76
CA GLU A 23 -9.61 12.82 3.29
C GLU A 23 -8.70 13.64 2.37
N ALA A 24 -7.38 13.53 2.54
CA ALA A 24 -6.40 14.22 1.71
C ALA A 24 -6.53 13.86 0.22
N VAL A 25 -6.93 12.61 -0.08
CA VAL A 25 -7.15 12.14 -1.45
C VAL A 25 -8.35 12.84 -2.09
N ALA A 26 -9.45 13.00 -1.36
CA ALA A 26 -10.63 13.70 -1.87
C ALA A 26 -10.35 15.19 -2.12
N LEU A 27 -9.60 15.82 -1.21
CA LEU A 27 -9.14 17.21 -1.38
C LEU A 27 -8.22 17.35 -2.59
N ALA A 28 -7.30 16.41 -2.81
CA ALA A 28 -6.39 16.44 -3.96
C ALA A 28 -7.14 16.24 -5.30
N VAL A 29 -8.11 15.32 -5.35
CA VAL A 29 -8.98 15.16 -6.53
C VAL A 29 -9.76 16.44 -6.82
N ASN A 30 -10.35 17.06 -5.79
CA ASN A 30 -11.10 18.30 -5.96
C ASN A 30 -10.21 19.46 -6.41
N LEU A 31 -8.99 19.54 -5.88
CA LEU A 31 -8.00 20.55 -6.27
C LEU A 31 -7.61 20.40 -7.73
N CYS A 32 -7.30 19.17 -8.19
CA CYS A 32 -6.98 18.90 -9.59
C CYS A 32 -8.16 19.26 -10.51
N SER A 33 -9.38 18.85 -10.16
CA SER A 33 -10.60 19.16 -10.92
C SER A 33 -10.85 20.66 -11.03
N THR A 34 -10.78 21.38 -9.91
CA THR A 34 -11.05 22.84 -9.84
C THR A 34 -10.06 23.64 -10.69
N HIS A 35 -8.81 23.19 -10.78
CA HIS A 35 -7.76 23.85 -11.56
C HIS A 35 -7.58 23.26 -12.96
N ASN A 36 -8.45 22.34 -13.38
CA ASN A 36 -8.41 21.65 -14.66
C ASN A 36 -7.04 21.01 -14.97
N GLN A 37 -6.41 20.47 -13.93
CA GLN A 37 -5.13 19.77 -13.99
C GLN A 37 -5.37 18.25 -13.94
N PRO A 38 -4.59 17.45 -14.69
CA PRO A 38 -4.65 16.00 -14.55
C PRO A 38 -4.19 15.59 -13.14
N PRO A 39 -4.82 14.58 -12.51
CA PRO A 39 -4.35 14.06 -11.24
C PRO A 39 -2.92 13.50 -11.38
N PRO A 40 -2.00 13.81 -10.45
CA PRO A 40 -0.71 13.15 -10.41
C PRO A 40 -0.86 11.67 -10.05
N TYR A 41 0.18 10.88 -10.33
CA TYR A 41 0.16 9.43 -10.17
C TYR A 41 -0.27 8.98 -8.77
N TRP A 42 0.21 9.64 -7.71
CA TRP A 42 -0.14 9.29 -6.34
C TRP A 42 -1.64 9.45 -6.06
N VAL A 43 -2.30 10.46 -6.62
CA VAL A 43 -3.75 10.67 -6.45
C VAL A 43 -4.52 9.56 -7.15
N ALA A 44 -4.14 9.22 -8.39
CA ALA A 44 -4.78 8.12 -9.12
C ALA A 44 -4.63 6.77 -8.39
N LEU A 45 -3.42 6.51 -7.86
CA LEU A 45 -3.14 5.32 -7.05
C LEU A 45 -3.94 5.32 -5.75
N ALA A 46 -3.98 6.43 -5.03
CA ALA A 46 -4.70 6.57 -3.78
C ALA A 46 -6.22 6.42 -3.97
N VAL A 47 -6.77 6.96 -5.06
CA VAL A 47 -8.17 6.73 -5.44
C VAL A 47 -8.40 5.24 -5.71
N ALA A 48 -7.53 4.57 -6.48
CA ALA A 48 -7.64 3.12 -6.70
C ALA A 48 -7.60 2.32 -5.39
N CYS A 49 -6.74 2.73 -4.45
CA CYS A 49 -6.70 2.19 -3.08
C CYS A 49 -8.02 2.41 -2.33
N LEU A 50 -8.69 3.55 -2.49
CA LEU A 50 -9.91 3.86 -1.74
C LEU A 50 -11.16 3.21 -2.35
N VAL A 51 -11.26 3.15 -3.67
CA VAL A 51 -12.49 2.72 -4.37
C VAL A 51 -12.56 1.23 -4.67
N SER A 52 -11.44 0.51 -4.57
CA SER A 52 -11.40 -0.93 -4.84
C SER A 52 -11.18 -1.72 -3.54
N PRO A 53 -12.22 -2.39 -3.01
CA PRO A 53 -12.07 -3.31 -1.89
C PRO A 53 -11.05 -4.41 -2.17
N ARG A 54 -10.94 -4.81 -3.45
CA ARG A 54 -9.94 -5.77 -3.91
C ARG A 54 -8.52 -5.20 -3.80
N TYR A 55 -8.32 -3.94 -4.16
CA TYR A 55 -7.02 -3.29 -4.03
C TYR A 55 -6.62 -3.09 -2.56
N GLN A 56 -7.55 -2.73 -1.67
CA GLN A 56 -7.29 -2.66 -0.23
C GLN A 56 -6.88 -4.02 0.33
N HIS A 57 -7.61 -5.07 -0.05
CA HIS A 57 -7.33 -6.44 0.35
C HIS A 57 -5.95 -6.90 -0.17
N ASP A 58 -5.64 -6.63 -1.44
CA ASP A 58 -4.37 -6.99 -2.06
C ASP A 58 -3.19 -6.23 -1.41
N MET A 59 -3.35 -4.95 -1.08
CA MET A 59 -2.33 -4.16 -0.37
C MET A 59 -2.03 -4.69 1.04
N VAL A 60 -3.04 -5.18 1.76
CA VAL A 60 -2.83 -5.84 3.05
C VAL A 60 -1.97 -7.09 2.88
N HIS A 61 -2.20 -7.88 1.84
CA HIS A 61 -1.40 -9.05 1.54
C HIS A 61 0.02 -8.70 1.11
N ILE A 62 0.20 -7.69 0.26
CA ILE A 62 1.50 -7.19 -0.19
C ILE A 62 2.31 -6.66 0.99
N ARG A 63 1.70 -5.87 1.89
CA ARG A 63 2.38 -5.34 3.10
C ARG A 63 2.86 -6.48 4.00
N ARG A 64 2.00 -7.47 4.26
CA ARG A 64 2.38 -8.67 5.04
C ARG A 64 3.53 -9.44 4.38
N TRP A 65 3.46 -9.64 3.06
CA TRP A 65 4.52 -10.31 2.32
C TRP A 65 5.85 -9.55 2.41
N HIS A 66 5.82 -8.23 2.27
CA HIS A 66 7.00 -7.38 2.32
C HIS A 66 7.64 -7.39 3.70
N LEU A 67 6.84 -7.28 4.77
CA LEU A 67 7.33 -7.33 6.15
C LEU A 67 8.05 -8.65 6.45
N VAL A 68 7.50 -9.79 6.03
CA VAL A 68 8.18 -11.09 6.19
C VAL A 68 9.54 -11.09 5.51
N ARG A 69 9.68 -10.49 4.32
CA ARG A 69 10.98 -10.39 3.63
C ARG A 69 11.98 -9.51 4.37
N ILE A 70 11.53 -8.37 4.92
CA ILE A 70 12.37 -7.48 5.73
C ILE A 70 12.88 -8.23 6.96
N LEU A 71 11.99 -8.90 7.70
CA LEU A 71 12.37 -9.68 8.89
C LEU A 71 13.34 -10.82 8.55
N ARG A 72 13.16 -11.48 7.40
CA ARG A 72 14.12 -12.47 6.91
C ARG A 72 15.49 -11.87 6.63
N ALA A 73 15.55 -10.65 6.10
CA ALA A 73 16.79 -9.93 5.87
C ALA A 73 17.45 -9.47 7.18
N GLU A 74 16.66 -9.18 8.21
CA GLU A 74 17.13 -8.91 9.59
C GLU A 74 17.64 -10.18 10.31
N GLY A 75 17.50 -11.36 9.69
CA GLY A 75 18.02 -12.62 10.22
C GLY A 75 17.01 -13.44 11.04
N ILE A 76 15.75 -13.02 11.14
CA ILE A 76 14.72 -13.77 11.87
C ILE A 76 14.48 -15.13 11.20
N PRO A 77 14.54 -16.26 11.94
CA PRO A 77 14.33 -17.59 11.38
C PRO A 77 12.93 -17.76 10.77
N TRP A 78 12.82 -18.63 9.77
CA TRP A 78 11.51 -18.98 9.18
C TRP A 78 10.51 -19.55 10.20
N THR A 79 11.00 -20.20 11.26
CA THR A 79 10.15 -20.73 12.34
C THR A 79 9.40 -19.64 13.07
N ASP A 80 9.98 -18.43 13.14
CA ASP A 80 9.50 -17.36 14.03
C ASP A 80 9.00 -16.13 13.25
N VAL A 81 9.36 -16.02 11.97
CA VAL A 81 9.15 -14.80 11.17
C VAL A 81 7.68 -14.38 11.04
N TYR A 82 6.75 -15.34 10.99
CA TYR A 82 5.33 -15.04 10.88
C TYR A 82 4.74 -14.55 12.21
N ASP A 83 5.24 -15.08 13.33
CA ASP A 83 4.86 -14.64 14.67
C ASP A 83 5.39 -13.23 14.93
N GLU A 84 6.64 -12.96 14.53
CA GLU A 84 7.23 -11.63 14.65
C GLU A 84 6.54 -10.60 13.75
N ALA A 85 6.23 -10.97 12.50
CA ALA A 85 5.45 -10.12 11.60
C ALA A 85 4.05 -9.81 12.16
N SER A 86 3.37 -10.82 12.73
CA SER A 86 2.06 -10.65 13.39
C SER A 86 2.13 -9.64 14.54
N LYS A 87 3.16 -9.72 15.38
CA LYS A 87 3.38 -8.76 16.49
C LYS A 87 3.63 -7.35 15.99
N ARG A 88 4.50 -7.16 15.00
CA ARG A 88 4.79 -5.82 14.44
C ARG A 88 3.54 -5.19 13.82
N LEU A 89 2.73 -5.97 13.11
CA LEU A 89 1.46 -5.49 12.54
C LEU A 89 0.40 -5.18 13.61
N ALA A 90 0.40 -5.88 14.74
CA ALA A 90 -0.52 -5.58 15.85
C ALA A 90 -0.24 -4.21 16.47
N ASN A 91 1.04 -3.80 16.55
CA ASN A 91 1.43 -2.47 17.02
C ASN A 91 1.02 -1.35 16.05
N GLU A 92 0.72 -1.67 14.80
CA GLU A 92 0.28 -0.74 13.74
C GLU A 92 -1.24 -0.72 13.57
N GLY A 93 -2.01 -1.31 14.50
CA GLY A 93 -3.47 -1.38 14.44
C GLY A 93 -4.03 -2.41 13.45
N ALA A 94 -3.18 -3.29 12.91
CA ALA A 94 -3.54 -4.31 11.93
C ALA A 94 -3.32 -5.74 12.47
N THR A 95 -3.80 -5.99 13.70
CA THR A 95 -3.69 -7.30 14.38
C THR A 95 -4.21 -8.43 13.50
N CYS A 96 -3.33 -9.39 13.18
CA CYS A 96 -3.72 -10.58 12.44
C CYS A 96 -2.92 -11.79 12.93
N ALA A 97 -3.54 -12.97 12.90
CA ALA A 97 -2.87 -14.20 13.33
C ALA A 97 -1.64 -14.51 12.44
N PRO A 98 -0.58 -15.12 12.98
CA PRO A 98 0.60 -15.54 12.21
C PRO A 98 0.24 -16.40 10.98
N SER A 99 -0.78 -17.26 11.11
CA SER A 99 -1.30 -18.08 10.00
C SER A 99 -1.86 -17.24 8.84
N SER A 100 -2.46 -16.08 9.11
CA SER A 100 -2.94 -15.14 8.09
C SER A 100 -1.78 -14.42 7.39
N VAL A 101 -0.72 -14.08 8.13
CA VAL A 101 0.52 -13.53 7.55
C VAL A 101 1.14 -14.55 6.60
N ARG A 102 1.28 -15.80 7.05
CA ARG A 102 1.81 -16.90 6.23
C ARG A 102 1.03 -17.09 4.93
N LYS A 103 -0.30 -17.18 5.00
CA LYS A 103 -1.16 -17.30 3.81
C LYS A 103 -0.98 -16.12 2.84
N SER A 104 -0.85 -14.91 3.38
CA SER A 104 -0.62 -13.70 2.59
C SER A 104 0.73 -13.78 1.86
N TYR A 105 1.78 -14.19 2.57
CA TYR A 105 3.11 -14.36 2.01
C TYR A 105 3.13 -15.39 0.88
N GLU A 106 2.59 -16.59 1.13
CA GLU A 106 2.53 -17.67 0.14
C GLU A 106 1.71 -17.28 -1.10
N SER A 107 0.57 -16.60 -0.90
CA SER A 107 -0.30 -16.14 -1.99
C SER A 107 0.40 -15.10 -2.88
N VAL A 108 0.99 -14.07 -2.28
CA VAL A 108 1.70 -13.01 -3.05
C VAL A 108 2.93 -13.58 -3.74
N GLN A 109 3.69 -14.45 -3.07
CA GLN A 109 4.85 -15.11 -3.68
C GLN A 109 4.44 -15.98 -4.89
N LYS A 110 3.32 -16.71 -4.79
CA LYS A 110 2.78 -17.47 -5.92
C LYS A 110 2.38 -16.55 -7.07
N GLN A 111 1.66 -15.48 -6.80
CA GLN A 111 1.24 -14.51 -7.83
C GLN A 111 2.44 -13.88 -8.55
N LEU A 112 3.46 -13.45 -7.79
CA LEU A 112 4.69 -12.88 -8.37
C LEU A 112 5.54 -13.92 -9.12
N GLY A 113 5.53 -15.18 -8.67
CA GLY A 113 6.22 -16.29 -9.33
C GLY A 113 5.51 -16.74 -10.62
N SER A 114 4.18 -16.73 -10.64
CA SER A 114 3.35 -17.08 -11.79
C SER A 114 3.33 -16.01 -12.89
N SER A 115 3.76 -14.78 -12.59
CA SER A 115 3.92 -13.70 -13.59
C SER A 115 5.04 -13.94 -14.62
N LYS A 116 5.74 -15.07 -14.58
CA LYS A 116 6.73 -15.45 -15.62
C LYS A 116 6.17 -16.31 -16.76
N GLU A 117 4.91 -16.72 -16.77
CA GLU A 117 4.39 -17.68 -17.77
C GLU A 117 3.11 -17.26 -18.51
N ASN A 118 2.77 -15.97 -18.58
CA ASN A 118 1.68 -15.53 -19.47
C ASN A 118 2.10 -14.28 -20.27
N GLY A 119 3.05 -14.46 -21.18
CA GLY A 119 3.17 -13.64 -22.38
C GLY A 119 2.53 -14.40 -23.55
N PRO A 120 1.75 -13.74 -24.43
CA PRO A 120 1.02 -14.43 -25.48
C PRO A 120 2.02 -15.02 -26.49
N SER A 121 1.88 -16.32 -26.77
CA SER A 121 2.37 -16.93 -28.01
C SER A 121 1.32 -16.80 -29.10
#